data_AF-A0A1E7RQK1-F1
#
_entry.id   AF-A0A1E7RQK1-F1
#
_cell.length_a   1.000
_cell.length_b   1.000
_cell.length_c   1.000
_cell.angle_alpha   90.00
_cell.angle_beta   90.00
_cell.angle_gamma   90.00
#
_symmetry.space_group_name_H-M   'P 1'
#
loop_
_entity.id
_entity.type
_entity.pdbx_description
1 polymer ?
#
loop_
_entity_poly.entity_id
_entity_poly.type
_entity_poly.pdbx_seq_one_letter_code
_entity_poly.pdbx_strand_id
1 'polypeptide(L)'
;MERVSNAAPVGPRPLDLAPCPATPWQGAGSQPAVMVMRDHERWRVKATADSASSAIEVTLGALFQLTGLLAPDHALVSAAEGLADTGQHVGTRYDPAFQDLGDFLLSDAAADLAAAGDPDACRCYDALREWHAKAVADNAALLRGAGVDWWALQGADARRHAATDQARFDALEAMNRMLPVELRCEQLRHYVVSRWLGNWDQLNYRLENFGYTVRDGARVGMSLDFGSSGPLGFRHPQSGAMLPKADSRTAAIAQRPPSLFPIPDAFASNVVEFDAFGPDPGNLQDILGWPYGFQSESVAASFRPPVAPDPAVADTLAEMGYRLALLPHATIARVIECHWPKATAWPTPQAMAQRLVERRNALVARFDPAQIHEWIQADPARAARVRHAMADALAATLEPAAAAHGRTALERVHARLSRAD
;
A
#
# COMPACT_ATOMS: atom_id res chain seq x y z
N MET A 1 -31.36 -5.04 4.45
CA MET A 1 -30.48 -5.56 5.51
C MET A 1 -30.42 -7.06 5.38
N GLU A 2 -29.40 -7.61 4.71
CA GLU A 2 -29.14 -9.06 4.74
C GLU A 2 -28.65 -9.45 6.14
N ARG A 3 -29.19 -10.55 6.69
CA ARG A 3 -28.82 -11.05 8.02
C ARG A 3 -27.40 -11.61 7.99
N VAL A 4 -26.54 -11.08 8.87
CA VAL A 4 -25.22 -11.63 9.17
C VAL A 4 -25.39 -13.01 9.80
N SER A 5 -24.60 -13.99 9.37
CA SER A 5 -24.62 -15.37 9.85
C SER A 5 -24.30 -15.46 11.35
N ASN A 6 -25.04 -16.30 12.09
CA ASN A 6 -24.82 -16.57 13.52
C ASN A 6 -23.64 -17.54 13.80
N ALA A 7 -22.86 -17.94 12.80
CA ALA A 7 -21.69 -18.76 13.00
C ALA A 7 -20.53 -17.92 13.54
N ALA A 8 -19.95 -18.34 14.67
CA ALA A 8 -18.77 -17.67 15.24
C ALA A 8 -17.66 -17.57 14.17
N PRO A 9 -17.14 -16.37 13.86
CA PRO A 9 -15.99 -16.23 12.98
C PRO A 9 -14.80 -16.94 13.62
N VAL A 10 -14.32 -18.00 12.96
CA VAL A 10 -13.02 -18.60 13.25
C VAL A 10 -12.03 -17.80 12.40
N GLY A 11 -11.28 -16.91 13.04
CA GLY A 11 -10.15 -16.25 12.40
C GLY A 11 -9.04 -17.24 12.08
N PRO A 12 -8.10 -16.90 11.18
CA PRO A 12 -6.94 -17.74 10.94
C PRO A 12 -6.18 -17.94 12.26
N ARG A 13 -5.75 -19.18 12.52
CA ARG A 13 -4.87 -19.45 13.66
C ARG A 13 -3.52 -18.79 13.38
N PRO A 14 -2.96 -18.03 14.34
CA PRO A 14 -1.61 -17.50 14.19
C PRO A 14 -0.61 -18.61 13.91
N LEU A 15 0.37 -18.32 13.06
CA LEU A 15 1.49 -19.21 12.79
C LEU A 15 2.45 -19.17 13.97
N ASP A 16 2.77 -20.33 14.52
CA ASP A 16 3.89 -20.46 15.44
C ASP A 16 5.17 -20.74 14.64
N LEU A 17 6.05 -19.74 14.61
CA LEU A 17 7.32 -19.78 13.89
C LEU A 17 8.52 -19.84 14.84
N ALA A 18 8.31 -19.94 16.16
CA ALA A 18 9.38 -20.09 17.14
C ALA A 18 10.30 -21.30 16.90
N PRO A 19 9.85 -22.48 16.43
CA PRO A 19 10.74 -23.61 16.21
C PRO A 19 11.52 -23.52 14.89
N CYS A 20 11.29 -22.49 14.07
CA CYS A 20 11.85 -22.36 12.74
C CYS A 20 13.14 -21.52 12.76
N PRO A 21 14.17 -21.86 11.96
CA PRO A 21 15.37 -21.05 11.86
C PRO A 21 15.06 -19.62 11.41
N ALA A 22 15.51 -18.66 12.20
CA ALA A 22 15.36 -17.23 11.93
C ALA A 22 16.72 -16.58 11.67
N THR A 23 16.78 -15.69 10.69
CA THR A 23 17.95 -14.85 10.43
C THR A 23 17.52 -13.37 10.43
N PRO A 24 18.31 -12.46 11.02
CA PRO A 24 18.00 -11.03 10.97
C PRO A 24 17.79 -10.55 9.54
N TRP A 25 16.70 -9.80 9.31
CA TRP A 25 16.42 -9.20 8.02
C TRP A 25 17.45 -8.11 7.69
N GLN A 26 18.00 -8.14 6.47
CA GLN A 26 19.02 -7.20 6.00
C GLN A 26 18.51 -6.23 4.92
N GLY A 27 17.23 -6.34 4.52
CA GLY A 27 16.64 -5.46 3.51
C GLY A 27 15.92 -4.25 4.11
N ALA A 28 15.18 -3.54 3.25
CA ALA A 28 14.37 -2.37 3.58
C ALA A 28 13.36 -2.58 4.74
N GLY A 29 12.99 -1.49 5.42
CA GLY A 29 11.98 -1.47 6.49
C GLY A 29 12.41 -0.76 7.77
N SER A 30 11.43 -0.20 8.49
CA SER A 30 11.65 0.62 9.69
C SER A 30 11.55 -0.14 11.01
N GLN A 31 11.04 -1.36 11.00
CA GLN A 31 10.89 -2.20 12.19
C GLN A 31 11.89 -3.35 12.18
N PRO A 32 12.35 -3.81 13.36
CA PRO A 32 13.07 -5.06 13.48
C PRO A 32 12.28 -6.19 12.81
N ALA A 33 12.96 -6.94 11.96
CA ALA A 33 12.38 -8.04 11.24
C ALA A 33 13.37 -9.21 11.15
N VAL A 34 12.82 -10.39 10.98
CA VAL A 34 13.57 -11.62 10.75
C VAL A 34 13.01 -12.33 9.52
N MET A 35 13.89 -13.01 8.80
CA MET A 35 13.51 -13.97 7.78
C MET A 35 13.46 -15.35 8.45
N VAL A 36 12.31 -16.01 8.34
CA VAL A 36 12.08 -17.34 8.91
C VAL A 36 11.84 -18.35 7.79
N MET A 37 12.51 -19.49 7.87
CA MET A 37 12.26 -20.62 6.98
C MET A 37 11.32 -21.62 7.66
N ARG A 38 10.11 -21.78 7.14
CA ARG A 38 9.17 -22.82 7.57
C ARG A 38 9.00 -23.81 6.42
N ASP A 39 9.46 -25.04 6.62
CA ASP A 39 9.50 -26.07 5.59
C ASP A 39 10.29 -25.59 4.34
N HIS A 40 9.59 -25.30 3.24
CA HIS A 40 10.15 -24.77 1.99
C HIS A 40 9.72 -23.32 1.70
N GLU A 41 9.01 -22.68 2.63
CA GLU A 41 8.52 -21.32 2.50
C GLU A 41 9.34 -20.34 3.34
N ARG A 42 9.58 -19.16 2.76
CA ARG A 42 10.25 -18.05 3.45
C ARG A 42 9.21 -17.02 3.88
N TRP A 43 9.33 -16.58 5.13
CA TRP A 43 8.44 -15.60 5.75
C TRP A 43 9.27 -14.46 6.32
N ARG A 44 8.99 -13.22 5.92
CA ARG A 44 9.50 -12.03 6.61
C ARG A 44 8.55 -11.72 7.75
N VAL A 45 9.04 -11.81 8.98
CA VAL A 45 8.27 -11.48 10.19
C VAL A 45 8.77 -10.17 10.73
N LYS A 46 7.90 -9.17 10.87
CA LYS A 46 8.25 -7.86 11.43
C LYS A 46 7.59 -7.66 12.78
N ALA A 47 8.33 -7.01 13.69
CA ALA A 47 7.75 -6.53 14.93
C ALA A 47 6.74 -5.41 14.63
N THR A 48 5.66 -5.39 15.41
CA THR A 48 4.67 -4.30 15.44
C THR A 48 4.61 -3.69 16.83
N ALA A 49 3.84 -2.61 17.01
CA ALA A 49 3.68 -2.00 18.33
C ALA A 49 2.99 -2.96 19.33
N ASP A 50 1.96 -3.67 18.88
CA ASP A 50 1.21 -4.64 19.66
C ASP A 50 0.46 -5.63 18.74
N SER A 51 -0.17 -6.64 19.36
CA SER A 51 -0.94 -7.68 18.65
C SER A 51 -2.17 -7.14 17.91
N ALA A 52 -2.79 -6.07 18.42
CA ALA A 52 -3.97 -5.50 17.79
C ALA A 52 -3.61 -4.77 16.49
N SER A 53 -2.48 -4.05 16.49
CA SER A 53 -1.90 -3.41 15.32
C SER A 53 -1.53 -4.46 14.26
N SER A 54 -0.92 -5.58 14.67
CA SER A 54 -0.65 -6.72 13.77
C SER A 54 -1.93 -7.26 13.13
N ALA A 55 -2.98 -7.48 13.92
CA ALA A 55 -4.26 -8.00 13.42
C ALA A 55 -4.95 -7.03 12.45
N ILE A 56 -4.89 -5.72 12.72
CA ILE A 56 -5.40 -4.70 11.81
C ILE A 56 -4.62 -4.73 10.49
N GLU A 57 -3.29 -4.74 10.55
CA GLU A 57 -2.45 -4.76 9.36
C GLU A 57 -2.74 -5.99 8.46
N VAL A 58 -2.76 -7.19 9.05
CA VAL A 58 -3.11 -8.43 8.34
C VAL A 58 -4.52 -8.36 7.74
N THR A 59 -5.49 -7.82 8.49
CA THR A 59 -6.86 -7.65 7.99
C THR A 59 -6.91 -6.73 6.77
N LEU A 60 -6.14 -5.64 6.78
CA LEU A 60 -6.15 -4.67 5.68
C LEU A 60 -5.38 -5.17 4.46
N GLY A 61 -4.31 -5.95 4.65
CA GLY A 61 -3.67 -6.69 3.56
C GLY A 61 -4.64 -7.67 2.88
N ALA A 62 -5.41 -8.42 3.68
CA ALA A 62 -6.44 -9.32 3.14
C ALA A 62 -7.54 -8.57 2.36
N LEU A 63 -8.03 -7.45 2.90
CA LEU A 63 -9.01 -6.60 2.22
C LEU A 63 -8.44 -5.98 0.93
N PHE A 64 -7.16 -5.62 0.90
CA PHE A 64 -6.47 -5.17 -0.32
C PHE A 64 -6.53 -6.26 -1.39
N GLN A 65 -6.14 -7.49 -1.05
CA GLN A 65 -6.12 -8.63 -1.97
C GLN A 65 -7.50 -8.95 -2.55
N LEU A 66 -8.60 -8.69 -1.82
CA LEU A 66 -9.96 -8.90 -2.35
C LEU A 66 -10.28 -8.08 -3.60
N THR A 67 -9.52 -7.02 -3.88
CA THR A 67 -9.65 -6.25 -5.14
C THR A 67 -9.04 -6.98 -6.34
N GLY A 68 -8.40 -8.13 -6.13
CA GLY A 68 -7.67 -8.89 -7.13
C GLY A 68 -6.34 -8.25 -7.52
N LEU A 69 -5.82 -7.33 -6.69
CA LEU A 69 -4.46 -6.79 -6.79
C LEU A 69 -3.51 -7.55 -5.88
N LEU A 70 -2.23 -7.53 -6.22
CA LEU A 70 -1.24 -8.36 -5.53
C LEU A 70 -0.72 -7.69 -4.26
N ALA A 71 -0.74 -8.47 -3.18
CA ALA A 71 0.01 -8.23 -1.95
C ALA A 71 0.55 -9.60 -1.50
N PRO A 72 1.62 -9.67 -0.69
CA PRO A 72 2.11 -10.94 -0.16
C PRO A 72 1.04 -11.58 0.72
N ASP A 73 1.15 -12.89 0.95
CA ASP A 73 0.26 -13.55 1.90
C ASP A 73 0.62 -13.08 3.31
N HIS A 74 -0.37 -12.48 3.98
CA HIS A 74 -0.22 -11.97 5.34
C HIS A 74 -0.73 -13.00 6.34
N ALA A 75 0.02 -13.19 7.42
CA ALA A 75 -0.38 -14.02 8.53
C ALA A 75 -0.03 -13.35 9.86
N LEU A 76 -0.86 -13.60 10.87
CA LEU A 76 -0.47 -13.36 12.25
C LEU A 76 0.56 -14.41 12.65
N VAL A 77 1.65 -13.99 13.29
CA VAL A 77 2.69 -14.87 13.81
C VAL A 77 2.71 -14.73 15.33
N SER A 78 2.59 -15.83 16.07
CA SER A 78 2.56 -15.80 17.54
C SER A 78 3.93 -15.62 18.18
N ALA A 79 4.99 -16.08 17.52
CA ALA A 79 6.36 -15.95 17.98
C ALA A 79 7.34 -16.20 16.82
N ALA A 80 8.47 -15.51 16.83
CA ALA A 80 9.62 -15.76 15.96
C ALA A 80 10.92 -15.45 16.73
N GLU A 81 11.91 -16.33 16.64
CA GLU A 81 13.21 -16.12 17.30
C GLU A 81 13.87 -14.84 16.78
N GLY A 82 14.46 -14.05 17.70
CA GLY A 82 15.15 -12.80 17.36
C GLY A 82 14.28 -11.55 17.36
N LEU A 83 12.96 -11.67 17.59
CA LEU A 83 12.07 -10.53 17.85
C LEU A 83 11.73 -10.43 19.33
N ALA A 84 11.48 -9.21 19.81
CA ALA A 84 10.98 -8.98 21.16
C ALA A 84 9.54 -9.51 21.29
N ASP A 85 9.23 -10.13 22.42
CA ASP A 85 7.87 -10.62 22.70
C ASP A 85 6.91 -9.46 22.97
N THR A 86 6.28 -8.97 21.90
CA THR A 86 5.20 -7.97 21.92
C THR A 86 3.84 -8.63 21.68
N GLY A 87 3.74 -9.94 21.90
CA GLY A 87 2.63 -10.78 21.46
C GLY A 87 2.73 -11.14 19.97
N GLN A 88 1.67 -10.92 19.21
CA GLN A 88 1.63 -11.26 17.79
C GLN A 88 2.38 -10.27 16.90
N HIS A 89 2.91 -10.80 15.79
CA HIS A 89 3.64 -10.10 14.75
C HIS A 89 2.96 -10.25 13.39
N VAL A 90 3.40 -9.45 12.42
CA VAL A 90 2.99 -9.58 11.02
C VAL A 90 4.03 -10.42 10.28
N GLY A 91 3.61 -11.56 9.76
CA GLY A 91 4.37 -12.36 8.81
C GLY A 91 3.87 -12.12 7.39
N THR A 92 4.80 -11.86 6.45
CA THR A 92 4.51 -11.81 5.02
C THR A 92 5.31 -12.88 4.29
N ARG A 93 4.65 -13.64 3.41
CA ARG A 93 5.35 -14.63 2.58
C ARG A 93 6.31 -13.91 1.63
N TYR A 94 7.57 -14.31 1.65
CA TYR A 94 8.63 -13.67 0.90
C TYR A 94 8.63 -14.10 -0.57
N ASP A 95 8.58 -13.12 -1.47
CA ASP A 95 8.71 -13.32 -2.91
C ASP A 95 10.12 -12.92 -3.36
N PRO A 96 10.98 -13.87 -3.79
CA PRO A 96 12.33 -13.54 -4.26
C PRO A 96 12.37 -12.78 -5.58
N ALA A 97 11.28 -12.79 -6.36
CA ALA A 97 11.20 -12.05 -7.61
C ALA A 97 10.69 -10.61 -7.42
N PHE A 98 10.27 -10.26 -6.19
CA PHE A 98 9.86 -8.90 -5.87
C PHE A 98 11.07 -7.99 -5.75
N GLN A 99 10.94 -6.81 -6.36
CA GLN A 99 11.84 -5.69 -6.23
C GLN A 99 10.99 -4.46 -5.89
N ASP A 100 11.33 -3.75 -4.82
CA ASP A 100 10.64 -2.51 -4.50
C ASP A 100 10.87 -1.44 -5.57
N LEU A 101 9.99 -0.44 -5.63
CA LEU A 101 10.03 0.58 -6.68
C LEU A 101 11.32 1.39 -6.63
N GLY A 102 11.84 1.71 -5.44
CA GLY A 102 13.10 2.42 -5.27
C GLY A 102 14.27 1.67 -5.91
N ASP A 103 14.46 0.41 -5.54
CA ASP A 103 15.51 -0.45 -6.08
C ASP A 103 15.29 -0.76 -7.57
N PHE A 104 14.04 -0.94 -8.01
CA PHE A 104 13.72 -1.17 -9.41
C PHE A 104 14.15 0.00 -10.29
N LEU A 105 13.87 1.24 -9.87
CA LEU A 105 14.26 2.46 -10.61
C LEU A 105 15.78 2.64 -10.70
N LEU A 106 16.56 1.96 -9.87
CA LEU A 106 18.02 1.99 -9.94
C LEU A 106 18.61 0.85 -10.78
N SER A 107 17.77 -0.04 -11.30
CA SER A 107 18.18 -1.19 -12.10
C SER A 107 18.35 -0.84 -13.58
N ASP A 108 19.20 -1.60 -14.26
CA ASP A 108 19.39 -1.46 -15.71
C ASP A 108 18.10 -1.83 -16.47
N ALA A 109 17.29 -2.75 -15.93
CA ALA A 109 16.01 -3.11 -16.52
C ALA A 109 15.02 -1.94 -16.55
N ALA A 110 15.00 -1.09 -15.52
CA ALA A 110 14.16 0.12 -15.53
C ALA A 110 14.72 1.18 -16.47
N ALA A 111 16.05 1.32 -16.54
CA ALA A 111 16.71 2.23 -17.49
C ALA A 111 16.39 1.86 -18.94
N ASP A 112 16.48 0.58 -19.29
CA ASP A 112 16.17 0.07 -20.64
C ASP A 112 14.70 0.34 -21.01
N LEU A 113 13.78 0.10 -20.07
CA LEU A 113 12.34 0.35 -20.25
C LEU A 113 12.02 1.83 -20.39
N ALA A 114 12.67 2.69 -19.58
CA ALA A 114 12.47 4.13 -19.61
C ALA A 114 13.09 4.79 -20.85
N ALA A 115 14.24 4.28 -21.29
CA ALA A 115 14.88 4.74 -22.51
C ALA A 115 14.11 4.29 -23.76
N ALA A 116 13.57 3.07 -23.77
CA ALA A 116 12.86 2.48 -24.90
C ALA A 116 13.60 2.62 -26.25
N GLY A 117 14.94 2.61 -26.21
CA GLY A 117 15.82 2.81 -27.38
C GLY A 117 16.08 4.26 -27.79
N ASP A 118 15.54 5.25 -27.08
CA ASP A 118 15.82 6.68 -27.26
C ASP A 118 17.14 7.08 -26.55
N PRO A 119 18.19 7.51 -27.29
CA PRO A 119 19.45 7.94 -26.70
C PRO A 119 19.33 9.14 -25.75
N ASP A 120 18.36 10.04 -25.97
CA ASP A 120 18.20 11.24 -25.13
C ASP A 120 17.54 10.88 -23.80
N ALA A 121 16.52 10.00 -23.85
CA ALA A 121 15.93 9.42 -22.64
C ALA A 121 16.95 8.60 -21.84
N CYS A 122 17.80 7.81 -22.51
CA CYS A 122 18.90 7.08 -21.87
C CYS A 122 19.86 8.02 -21.11
N ARG A 123 20.37 9.08 -21.77
CA ARG A 123 21.25 10.06 -21.11
C ARG A 123 20.57 10.78 -19.96
N CYS A 124 19.29 11.11 -20.10
CA CYS A 124 18.50 11.71 -19.03
C CYS A 124 18.39 10.78 -17.82
N TYR A 125 18.07 9.49 -18.05
CA TYR A 125 17.94 8.50 -16.99
C TYR A 125 19.26 8.26 -16.25
N ASP A 126 20.37 8.16 -16.99
CA ASP A 126 21.70 8.01 -16.41
C ASP A 126 22.09 9.20 -15.53
N ALA A 127 21.81 10.42 -15.98
CA ALA A 127 22.04 11.62 -15.18
C ALA A 127 21.21 11.63 -13.88
N LEU A 128 19.95 11.15 -13.92
CA LEU A 128 19.12 11.01 -12.72
C LEU A 128 19.69 9.95 -11.76
N ARG A 129 20.18 8.81 -12.26
CA ARG A 129 20.87 7.79 -11.43
C ARG A 129 22.13 8.35 -10.78
N GLU A 130 22.93 9.13 -11.51
CA GLU A 130 24.12 9.79 -10.97
C GLU A 130 23.77 10.79 -9.87
N TRP A 131 22.73 11.61 -10.07
CA TRP A 131 22.25 12.55 -9.06
C TRP A 131 21.73 11.83 -7.81
N HIS A 132 20.97 10.76 -7.98
CA HIS A 132 20.53 9.90 -6.88
C HIS A 132 21.72 9.34 -6.10
N ALA A 133 22.67 8.70 -6.80
CA ALA A 133 23.84 8.09 -6.18
C ALA A 133 24.68 9.11 -5.41
N LYS A 134 24.85 10.32 -5.97
CA LYS A 134 25.51 11.43 -5.30
C LYS A 134 24.78 11.83 -4.01
N ALA A 135 23.46 12.01 -4.05
CA ALA A 135 22.68 12.37 -2.88
C ALA A 135 22.75 11.30 -1.77
N VAL A 136 22.71 10.01 -2.14
CA VAL A 136 22.91 8.91 -1.19
C VAL A 136 24.31 8.95 -0.57
N ALA A 137 25.35 9.15 -1.38
CA ALA A 137 26.73 9.22 -0.91
C ALA A 137 26.95 10.42 0.04
N ASP A 138 26.39 11.59 -0.30
CA ASP A 138 26.48 12.81 0.51
C ASP A 138 25.79 12.62 1.87
N ASN A 139 24.60 12.01 1.90
CA ASN A 139 23.90 11.67 3.15
C ASN A 139 24.67 10.64 3.97
N ALA A 140 25.19 9.58 3.35
CA ALA A 140 25.98 8.57 4.04
C ALA A 140 27.27 9.17 4.64
N ALA A 141 27.92 10.09 3.93
CA ALA A 141 29.09 10.82 4.45
C ALA A 141 28.73 11.72 5.63
N LEU A 142 27.59 12.42 5.56
CA LEU A 142 27.09 13.25 6.65
C LEU A 142 26.80 12.42 7.91
N LEU A 143 26.10 11.29 7.78
CA LEU A 143 25.80 10.38 8.90
C LEU A 143 27.08 9.80 9.52
N ARG A 144 28.04 9.36 8.68
CA ARG A 144 29.35 8.90 9.17
C ARG A 144 30.11 9.99 9.91
N GLY A 145 30.07 11.23 9.42
CA GLY A 145 30.71 12.37 10.06
C GLY A 145 30.07 12.74 11.40
N ALA A 146 28.74 12.65 11.49
CA ALA A 146 27.99 12.93 12.71
C ALA A 146 28.05 11.79 13.74
N GLY A 147 28.31 10.55 13.31
CA GLY A 147 28.39 9.37 14.17
C GLY A 147 27.04 8.96 14.77
N VAL A 148 25.93 9.39 14.16
CA VAL A 148 24.57 9.11 14.60
C VAL A 148 23.68 8.76 13.41
N ASP A 149 22.56 8.10 13.68
CA ASP A 149 21.53 7.85 12.68
C ASP A 149 20.81 9.14 12.25
N TRP A 150 20.17 9.09 11.08
CA TRP A 150 19.48 10.25 10.49
C TRP A 150 18.42 10.85 11.42
N TRP A 151 17.69 10.02 12.18
CA TRP A 151 16.64 10.47 13.10
C TRP A 151 17.18 11.23 14.31
N ALA A 152 18.48 11.11 14.60
CA ALA A 152 19.14 11.78 15.71
C ALA A 152 19.82 13.10 15.32
N LEU A 153 19.99 13.39 14.02
CA LEU A 153 20.60 14.63 13.56
C LEU A 153 19.81 15.86 14.05
N GLN A 154 20.52 16.95 14.35
CA GLN A 154 19.94 18.21 14.81
C GLN A 154 20.49 19.40 14.02
N GLY A 155 19.80 20.54 14.12
CA GLY A 155 20.31 21.82 13.64
C GLY A 155 20.65 21.84 12.14
N ALA A 156 21.87 22.25 11.80
CA ALA A 156 22.32 22.40 10.42
C ALA A 156 22.48 21.06 9.69
N ASP A 157 22.95 20.02 10.39
CA ASP A 157 23.15 18.70 9.80
C ASP A 157 21.82 18.05 9.43
N ALA A 158 20.81 18.20 10.29
CA ALA A 158 19.45 17.72 10.00
C ALA A 158 18.89 18.40 8.73
N ARG A 159 19.00 19.73 8.62
CA ARG A 159 18.57 20.48 7.43
C ARG A 159 19.33 20.07 6.17
N ARG A 160 20.64 19.84 6.27
CA ARG A 160 21.46 19.38 5.16
C ARG A 160 21.05 17.97 4.71
N HIS A 161 20.81 17.07 5.66
CA HIS A 161 20.34 15.72 5.36
C HIS A 161 18.97 15.76 4.68
N ALA A 162 18.03 16.57 5.17
CA ALA A 162 16.69 16.72 4.59
C ALA A 162 16.73 17.24 3.15
N ALA A 163 17.53 18.27 2.86
CA ALA A 163 17.68 18.80 1.51
C ALA A 163 18.30 17.77 0.55
N THR A 164 19.27 17.01 1.03
CA THR A 164 19.91 15.95 0.23
C THR A 164 18.96 14.76 0.03
N ASP A 165 18.15 14.42 1.02
CA ASP A 165 17.13 13.37 0.90
C ASP A 165 15.98 13.78 -0.04
N GLN A 166 15.63 15.08 -0.12
CA GLN A 166 14.73 15.60 -1.14
C GLN A 166 15.31 15.39 -2.54
N ALA A 167 16.56 15.79 -2.77
CA ALA A 167 17.22 15.60 -4.07
C ALA A 167 17.28 14.12 -4.49
N ARG A 168 17.52 13.22 -3.53
CA ARG A 168 17.44 11.77 -3.74
C ARG A 168 16.03 11.35 -4.18
N PHE A 169 14.99 11.79 -3.46
CA PHE A 169 13.60 11.44 -3.77
C PHE A 169 13.16 12.01 -5.13
N ASP A 170 13.51 13.27 -5.43
CA ASP A 170 13.19 13.93 -6.70
C ASP A 170 13.78 13.18 -7.89
N ALA A 171 15.00 12.65 -7.75
CA ALA A 171 15.61 11.82 -8.78
C ALA A 171 14.83 10.51 -9.00
N LEU A 172 14.42 9.82 -7.93
CA LEU A 172 13.57 8.62 -8.04
C LEU A 172 12.22 8.93 -8.69
N GLU A 173 11.55 10.00 -8.26
CA GLU A 173 10.26 10.41 -8.80
C GLU A 173 10.37 10.83 -10.28
N ALA A 174 11.46 11.49 -10.68
CA ALA A 174 11.73 11.79 -12.09
C ALA A 174 11.95 10.51 -12.91
N MET A 175 12.72 9.54 -12.40
CA MET A 175 12.89 8.23 -13.05
C MET A 175 11.55 7.47 -13.14
N ASN A 176 10.71 7.56 -12.11
CA ASN A 176 9.39 6.93 -12.10
C ASN A 176 8.47 7.47 -13.20
N ARG A 177 8.53 8.78 -13.47
CA ARG A 177 7.75 9.41 -14.56
C ARG A 177 8.17 8.97 -15.95
N MET A 178 9.41 8.50 -16.10
CA MET A 178 9.93 7.98 -17.38
C MET A 178 9.52 6.53 -17.64
N LEU A 179 8.93 5.82 -16.67
CA LEU A 179 8.49 4.44 -16.88
C LEU A 179 7.35 4.37 -17.91
N PRO A 180 7.27 3.24 -18.66
CA PRO A 180 6.14 2.95 -19.54
C PRO A 180 4.78 3.09 -18.83
N VAL A 181 3.77 3.51 -19.59
CA VAL A 181 2.43 3.79 -19.04
C VAL A 181 1.82 2.56 -18.36
N GLU A 182 2.14 1.35 -18.82
CA GLU A 182 1.65 0.09 -18.26
C GLU A 182 2.10 -0.09 -16.81
N LEU A 183 3.37 0.20 -16.52
CA LEU A 183 3.91 0.14 -15.16
C LEU A 183 3.37 1.26 -14.27
N ARG A 184 3.18 2.46 -14.83
CA ARG A 184 2.53 3.56 -14.11
C ARG A 184 1.06 3.25 -13.82
N CYS A 185 0.37 2.51 -14.68
CA CYS A 185 -0.99 2.03 -14.44
C CYS A 185 -1.05 0.99 -13.30
N GLU A 186 -0.03 0.13 -13.13
CA GLU A 186 0.06 -0.73 -11.93
C GLU A 186 0.12 0.10 -10.64
N GLN A 187 0.95 1.15 -10.61
CA GLN A 187 0.98 2.08 -9.48
C GLN A 187 -0.37 2.74 -9.23
N LEU A 188 -1.07 3.15 -10.29
CA LEU A 188 -2.41 3.74 -10.21
C LEU A 188 -3.42 2.79 -9.57
N ARG A 189 -3.43 1.52 -9.97
CA ARG A 189 -4.33 0.50 -9.39
C ARG A 189 -4.12 0.41 -7.87
N HIS A 190 -2.87 0.31 -7.44
CA HIS A 190 -2.50 0.16 -6.04
C HIS A 190 -2.76 1.44 -5.22
N TYR A 191 -2.59 2.61 -5.84
CA TYR A 191 -2.90 3.90 -5.24
C TYR A 191 -4.40 4.02 -4.92
N VAL A 192 -5.28 3.68 -5.86
CA VAL A 192 -6.74 3.77 -5.64
C VAL A 192 -7.20 2.87 -4.48
N VAL A 193 -6.67 1.64 -4.38
CA VAL A 193 -6.99 0.75 -3.25
C VAL A 193 -6.41 1.28 -1.94
N SER A 194 -5.24 1.91 -1.99
CA SER A 194 -4.65 2.57 -0.83
C SER A 194 -5.49 3.76 -0.33
N ARG A 195 -6.13 4.53 -1.23
CA ARG A 195 -7.13 5.54 -0.85
C ARG A 195 -8.28 4.91 -0.08
N TRP A 196 -8.83 3.81 -0.60
CA TRP A 196 -9.95 3.12 0.04
C TRP A 196 -9.58 2.67 1.46
N LEU A 197 -8.45 2.00 1.61
CA LEU A 197 -7.98 1.48 2.90
C LEU A 197 -7.38 2.55 3.82
N GLY A 198 -7.18 3.78 3.33
CA GLY A 198 -6.53 4.84 4.09
C GLY A 198 -5.06 4.52 4.39
N ASN A 199 -4.35 3.87 3.47
CA ASN A 199 -2.92 3.63 3.59
C ASN A 199 -2.16 4.94 3.36
N TRP A 200 -1.68 5.57 4.43
CA TRP A 200 -0.97 6.84 4.33
C TRP A 200 0.48 6.70 3.85
N ASP A 201 0.99 5.47 3.70
CA ASP A 201 2.40 5.21 3.42
C ASP A 201 2.57 4.25 2.24
N GLN A 202 1.72 4.33 1.23
CA GLN A 202 1.69 3.37 0.11
C GLN A 202 2.99 3.27 -0.69
N LEU A 203 3.64 4.40 -0.98
CA LEU A 203 4.97 4.39 -1.61
C LEU A 203 6.09 4.49 -0.56
N ASN A 204 5.87 5.26 0.50
CA ASN A 204 6.90 5.70 1.44
C ASN A 204 8.01 6.53 0.76
N TYR A 205 8.84 7.16 1.57
CA TYR A 205 9.86 8.10 1.11
C TYR A 205 11.06 7.48 0.42
N ARG A 206 11.20 6.16 0.52
CA ARG A 206 12.20 5.37 -0.19
C ARG A 206 11.60 4.65 -1.40
N LEU A 207 10.28 4.71 -1.60
CA LEU A 207 9.53 3.94 -2.59
C LEU A 207 9.59 2.43 -2.33
N GLU A 208 9.62 2.00 -1.06
CA GLU A 208 9.82 0.59 -0.67
C GLU A 208 8.51 -0.18 -0.42
N ASN A 209 7.38 0.51 -0.17
CA ASN A 209 6.12 -0.14 0.23
C ASN A 209 5.27 -0.62 -0.95
N PHE A 210 5.72 -0.31 -2.18
CA PHE A 210 5.22 -0.84 -3.44
C PHE A 210 6.42 -1.21 -4.31
N GLY A 211 6.23 -2.19 -5.19
CA GLY A 211 7.22 -2.55 -6.19
C GLY A 211 6.65 -3.45 -7.25
N TYR A 212 7.53 -4.11 -7.99
CA TYR A 212 7.15 -5.06 -9.02
C TYR A 212 7.66 -6.46 -8.70
N THR A 213 6.85 -7.45 -9.00
CA THR A 213 7.29 -8.85 -9.08
C THR A 213 7.01 -9.39 -10.48
N VAL A 214 7.46 -10.60 -10.77
CA VAL A 214 7.23 -11.27 -12.05
C VAL A 214 6.18 -12.36 -11.88
N ARG A 215 5.14 -12.31 -12.71
CA ARG A 215 4.13 -13.36 -12.87
C ARG A 215 3.93 -13.62 -14.36
N ASP A 216 4.00 -14.88 -14.77
CA ASP A 216 3.85 -15.30 -16.17
C ASP A 216 4.71 -14.51 -17.17
N GLY A 217 5.92 -14.14 -16.75
CA GLY A 217 6.88 -13.37 -17.55
C GLY A 217 6.63 -11.85 -17.61
N ALA A 218 5.54 -11.35 -17.03
CA ALA A 218 5.22 -9.94 -16.97
C ALA A 218 5.51 -9.34 -15.58
N ARG A 219 5.83 -8.04 -15.55
CA ARG A 219 5.93 -7.27 -14.30
C ARG A 219 4.54 -6.89 -13.85
N VAL A 220 4.26 -7.15 -12.57
CA VAL A 220 2.99 -6.80 -11.91
C VAL A 220 3.28 -6.05 -10.62
N GLY A 221 2.46 -5.06 -10.30
CA GLY A 221 2.57 -4.30 -9.07
C GLY A 221 2.29 -5.16 -7.85
N MET A 222 3.01 -4.92 -6.75
CA MET A 222 2.73 -5.55 -5.45
C MET A 222 2.89 -4.53 -4.33
N SER A 223 1.89 -4.44 -3.43
CA SER A 223 1.95 -3.61 -2.21
C SER A 223 2.30 -4.46 -1.00
N LEU A 224 3.21 -3.96 -0.15
CA LEU A 224 3.81 -4.76 0.94
C LEU A 224 3.40 -4.36 2.36
N ASP A 225 3.20 -3.07 2.63
CA ASP A 225 3.06 -2.57 3.99
C ASP A 225 1.70 -1.90 4.21
N PHE A 226 0.97 -2.40 5.21
CA PHE A 226 -0.34 -1.88 5.62
C PHE A 226 -0.32 -1.31 7.05
N GLY A 227 0.86 -1.10 7.65
CA GLY A 227 1.05 -0.66 9.03
C GLY A 227 0.58 0.77 9.33
N SER A 228 0.29 1.56 8.28
CA SER A 228 -0.34 2.89 8.37
C SER A 228 -1.67 2.93 7.60
N SER A 229 -2.40 1.81 7.56
CA SER A 229 -3.72 1.69 6.95
C SER A 229 -4.85 1.66 7.98
N GLY A 230 -6.07 1.97 7.55
CA GLY A 230 -7.25 1.90 8.39
C GLY A 230 -7.25 2.95 9.49
N PRO A 231 -7.50 2.59 10.76
CA PRO A 231 -7.35 3.53 11.86
C PRO A 231 -5.88 3.72 12.28
N LEU A 232 -4.93 2.92 11.79
CA LEU A 232 -3.52 3.01 12.17
C LEU A 232 -2.87 4.23 11.50
N GLY A 233 -2.26 5.08 12.32
CA GLY A 233 -1.42 6.16 11.83
C GLY A 233 0.05 5.81 11.96
N PHE A 234 0.78 6.55 12.80
CA PHE A 234 2.22 6.34 12.99
C PHE A 234 2.57 6.01 14.43
N ARG A 235 3.70 5.31 14.58
CA ARG A 235 4.28 5.01 15.88
C ARG A 235 4.74 6.31 16.56
N HIS A 236 4.36 6.49 17.82
CA HIS A 236 4.84 7.59 18.64
C HIS A 236 6.34 7.42 18.92
N PRO A 237 7.21 8.39 18.58
CA PRO A 237 8.67 8.19 18.62
C PRO A 237 9.22 7.82 20.00
N GLN A 238 8.66 8.38 21.09
CA GLN A 238 9.19 8.18 22.44
C GLN A 238 8.58 6.99 23.18
N SER A 239 7.29 6.71 22.96
CA SER A 239 6.58 5.66 23.72
C SER A 239 6.54 4.34 22.94
N GLY A 240 6.81 4.38 21.63
CA GLY A 240 6.71 3.21 20.77
C GLY A 240 5.28 2.71 20.55
N ALA A 241 4.26 3.39 21.08
CA ALA A 241 2.87 3.02 20.88
C ALA A 241 2.41 3.36 19.45
N MET A 242 1.54 2.53 18.87
CA MET A 242 0.87 2.88 17.62
C MET A 242 -0.24 3.89 17.91
N LEU A 243 -0.20 5.04 17.24
CA LEU A 243 -1.22 6.08 17.39
C LEU A 243 -2.35 5.87 16.38
N PRO A 244 -3.61 6.19 16.75
CA PRO A 244 -4.67 6.29 15.77
C PRO A 244 -4.42 7.47 14.84
N LYS A 245 -4.98 7.41 13.62
CA LYS A 245 -4.80 8.46 12.61
C LYS A 245 -5.16 9.86 13.11
N ALA A 246 -6.28 10.01 13.82
CA ALA A 246 -6.70 11.30 14.39
C ALA A 246 -5.61 11.97 15.26
N ASP A 247 -4.78 11.16 15.93
CA ASP A 247 -3.75 11.63 16.86
C ASP A 247 -2.33 11.58 16.27
N SER A 248 -2.18 11.00 15.08
CA SER A 248 -0.87 10.73 14.46
C SER A 248 -0.24 11.93 13.76
N ARG A 249 -0.94 13.08 13.71
CA ARG A 249 -0.43 14.30 13.08
C ARG A 249 0.92 14.71 13.66
N THR A 250 1.02 14.81 14.98
CA THR A 250 2.26 15.23 15.64
C THR A 250 3.40 14.27 15.35
N ALA A 251 3.12 12.96 15.33
CA ALA A 251 4.13 11.96 14.95
C ALA A 251 4.55 12.11 13.47
N ALA A 252 3.62 12.35 12.55
CA ALA A 252 3.91 12.58 11.13
C ALA A 252 4.80 13.80 10.90
N ILE A 253 4.49 14.93 11.57
CA ILE A 253 5.27 16.18 11.50
C ILE A 253 6.61 16.00 12.23
N ALA A 254 6.65 15.32 13.38
CA ALA A 254 7.90 15.08 14.10
C ALA A 254 8.87 14.18 13.31
N GLN A 255 8.35 13.31 12.43
CA GLN A 255 9.18 12.57 11.49
C GLN A 255 9.77 13.48 10.38
N ARG A 256 9.22 14.69 10.16
CA ARG A 256 9.57 15.61 9.05
C ARG A 256 9.30 17.11 9.34
N PRO A 257 10.34 17.95 9.49
CA PRO A 257 11.76 17.66 9.72
C PRO A 257 12.05 17.40 11.22
N PRO A 258 13.20 16.76 11.57
CA PRO A 258 14.51 17.39 11.31
C PRO A 258 15.30 16.91 10.07
N SER A 259 15.23 15.63 9.69
CA SER A 259 16.24 15.05 8.77
C SER A 259 15.70 14.41 7.49
N LEU A 260 14.40 14.14 7.37
CA LEU A 260 13.80 13.74 6.09
C LEU A 260 13.25 14.98 5.37
N PHE A 261 13.07 14.88 4.06
CA PHE A 261 12.51 16.00 3.29
C PHE A 261 11.14 16.44 3.85
N PRO A 262 10.88 17.76 3.89
CA PRO A 262 9.74 18.33 4.60
C PRO A 262 8.42 17.87 3.99
N ILE A 263 7.40 17.78 4.84
CA ILE A 263 6.03 17.73 4.33
C ILE A 263 5.71 19.11 3.75
N PRO A 264 5.15 19.23 2.53
CA PRO A 264 4.89 20.52 1.90
C PRO A 264 4.15 21.51 2.83
N ASP A 265 4.55 22.78 2.85
CA ASP A 265 3.94 23.80 3.74
C ASP A 265 2.42 23.94 3.53
N ALA A 266 1.96 23.72 2.30
CA ALA A 266 0.54 23.68 1.95
C ALA A 266 -0.23 22.58 2.71
N PHE A 267 0.41 21.43 2.96
CA PHE A 267 -0.13 20.39 3.84
C PHE A 267 -0.06 20.83 5.32
N ALA A 268 1.06 21.38 5.76
CA ALA A 268 1.25 21.79 7.15
C ALA A 268 0.26 22.90 7.60
N SER A 269 -0.23 23.69 6.63
CA SER A 269 -1.17 24.79 6.84
C SER A 269 -2.66 24.37 6.86
N ASN A 270 -3.03 23.21 6.29
CA ASN A 270 -4.42 22.73 6.17
C ASN A 270 -4.73 21.54 7.11
N VAL A 271 -4.34 21.71 8.37
CA VAL A 271 -4.36 20.68 9.43
C VAL A 271 -5.75 20.06 9.69
N VAL A 272 -6.82 20.81 9.46
CA VAL A 272 -8.21 20.40 9.74
C VAL A 272 -8.73 19.38 8.72
N GLU A 273 -8.10 19.30 7.54
CA GLU A 273 -8.56 18.48 6.40
C GLU A 273 -7.88 17.10 6.34
N PHE A 274 -7.16 16.73 7.40
CA PHE A 274 -6.46 15.47 7.47
C PHE A 274 -7.42 14.29 7.31
N ASP A 275 -7.14 13.36 6.40
CA ASP A 275 -7.92 12.12 6.28
C ASP A 275 -7.67 11.23 7.51
N ALA A 276 -8.29 11.58 8.63
CA ALA A 276 -8.38 10.80 9.86
C ALA A 276 -9.21 9.51 9.68
N PHE A 277 -9.20 8.98 8.46
CA PHE A 277 -9.92 7.83 7.99
C PHE A 277 -11.42 8.04 8.03
N GLY A 278 -11.84 9.17 7.44
CA GLY A 278 -13.24 9.59 7.26
C GLY A 278 -14.05 8.62 6.38
N PRO A 279 -15.39 8.75 6.32
CA PRO A 279 -16.22 7.97 5.40
C PRO A 279 -15.96 8.30 3.93
N ASP A 280 -15.40 9.48 3.65
CA ASP A 280 -14.97 9.88 2.31
C ASP A 280 -13.43 9.99 2.29
N PRO A 281 -12.71 9.23 1.45
CA PRO A 281 -11.25 9.34 1.30
C PRO A 281 -10.81 10.59 0.52
N GLY A 282 -11.73 11.46 0.10
CA GLY A 282 -11.41 12.68 -0.64
C GLY A 282 -11.02 12.43 -2.09
N ASN A 283 -10.58 13.50 -2.76
CA ASN A 283 -10.27 13.49 -4.18
C ASN A 283 -8.95 12.76 -4.48
N LEU A 284 -8.93 11.94 -5.54
CA LEU A 284 -7.76 11.12 -5.90
C LEU A 284 -6.54 11.94 -6.31
N GLN A 285 -6.75 13.14 -6.86
CA GLN A 285 -5.68 14.08 -7.22
C GLN A 285 -5.11 14.87 -6.04
N ASP A 286 -5.78 14.82 -4.88
CA ASP A 286 -5.38 15.55 -3.69
C ASP A 286 -4.32 14.76 -2.91
N ILE A 287 -3.07 15.21 -3.09
CA ILE A 287 -1.89 14.68 -2.41
C ILE A 287 -1.66 15.30 -1.02
N LEU A 288 -2.46 16.30 -0.65
CA LEU A 288 -2.35 17.02 0.63
C LEU A 288 -3.39 16.51 1.65
N GLY A 289 -4.24 15.55 1.29
CA GLY A 289 -5.20 14.94 2.21
C GLY A 289 -4.56 14.05 3.31
N TRP A 290 -3.29 13.64 3.18
CA TRP A 290 -2.59 12.85 4.20
C TRP A 290 -1.05 13.03 4.14
N PRO A 291 -0.28 12.61 5.17
CA PRO A 291 1.08 13.13 5.42
C PRO A 291 2.06 12.88 4.31
N TYR A 292 1.99 11.72 3.66
CA TYR A 292 2.92 11.28 2.63
C TYR A 292 2.28 11.19 1.25
N GLY A 293 1.13 11.82 1.03
CA GLY A 293 0.42 11.76 -0.25
C GLY A 293 1.22 12.34 -1.41
N PHE A 294 2.08 13.32 -1.11
CA PHE A 294 2.98 13.95 -2.06
C PHE A 294 4.04 13.00 -2.64
N GLN A 295 4.28 11.84 -2.02
CA GLN A 295 5.15 10.81 -2.61
C GLN A 295 4.48 10.12 -3.80
N SER A 296 3.15 10.12 -3.85
CA SER A 296 2.36 9.56 -4.94
C SER A 296 2.03 10.61 -6.01
N GLU A 297 2.77 11.71 -6.09
CA GLU A 297 2.48 12.83 -6.99
C GLU A 297 2.51 12.43 -8.48
N SER A 298 3.43 11.56 -8.91
CA SER A 298 3.44 10.97 -10.27
C SER A 298 2.15 10.24 -10.61
N VAL A 299 1.56 9.58 -9.62
CA VAL A 299 0.30 8.84 -9.78
C VAL A 299 -0.89 9.80 -9.72
N ALA A 300 -0.94 10.67 -8.70
CA ALA A 300 -2.01 11.64 -8.46
C ALA A 300 -2.15 12.66 -9.61
N ALA A 301 -1.05 13.02 -10.27
CA ALA A 301 -1.06 13.88 -11.44
C ALA A 301 -1.91 13.31 -12.60
N SER A 302 -2.02 11.98 -12.70
CA SER A 302 -2.84 11.32 -13.73
C SER A 302 -4.34 11.55 -13.54
N PHE A 303 -4.77 12.08 -12.39
CA PHE A 303 -6.17 12.41 -12.10
C PHE A 303 -6.49 13.90 -12.32
N ARG A 304 -5.52 14.72 -12.73
CA ARG A 304 -5.72 16.17 -12.93
C ARG A 304 -6.07 16.51 -14.38
N PRO A 305 -6.92 17.52 -14.63
CA PRO A 305 -7.26 17.95 -15.97
C PRO A 305 -6.04 18.30 -16.85
N PRO A 306 -6.04 17.90 -18.14
CA PRO A 306 -6.99 16.99 -18.75
C PRO A 306 -6.82 15.57 -18.18
N VAL A 307 -7.86 15.02 -17.56
CA VAL A 307 -7.80 13.83 -16.69
C VAL A 307 -7.43 12.55 -17.45
N ALA A 308 -7.53 12.53 -18.78
CA ALA A 308 -7.05 11.42 -19.58
C ALA A 308 -6.87 11.79 -21.06
N PRO A 309 -5.71 12.31 -21.49
CA PRO A 309 -5.31 12.20 -22.90
C PRO A 309 -4.87 10.77 -23.25
N ASP A 310 -4.49 9.95 -22.27
CA ASP A 310 -3.97 8.59 -22.45
C ASP A 310 -5.07 7.52 -22.23
N PRO A 311 -5.45 6.74 -23.26
CA PRO A 311 -6.44 5.68 -23.14
C PRO A 311 -6.12 4.62 -22.08
N ALA A 312 -4.84 4.30 -21.85
CA ALA A 312 -4.46 3.28 -20.87
C ALA A 312 -4.77 3.72 -19.42
N VAL A 313 -4.65 5.02 -19.15
CA VAL A 313 -5.01 5.61 -17.86
C VAL A 313 -6.54 5.58 -17.69
N ALA A 314 -7.31 6.01 -18.70
CA ALA A 314 -8.77 5.96 -18.66
C ALA A 314 -9.30 4.55 -18.42
N ASP A 315 -8.79 3.55 -19.15
CA ASP A 315 -9.14 2.15 -18.97
C ASP A 315 -8.81 1.64 -17.56
N THR A 316 -7.67 2.06 -17.01
CA THR A 316 -7.28 1.67 -15.66
C THR A 316 -8.18 2.30 -14.60
N LEU A 317 -8.65 3.53 -14.80
CA LEU A 317 -9.63 4.17 -13.93
C LEU A 317 -10.98 3.45 -13.96
N ALA A 318 -11.49 3.12 -15.15
CA ALA A 318 -12.71 2.32 -15.30
C ALA A 318 -12.58 0.94 -14.65
N GLU A 319 -11.43 0.26 -14.85
CA GLU A 319 -11.11 -1.01 -14.20
C GLU A 319 -11.14 -0.89 -12.66
N MET A 320 -10.57 0.17 -12.10
CA MET A 320 -10.55 0.37 -10.64
C MET A 320 -11.94 0.69 -10.07
N GLY A 321 -12.74 1.49 -10.77
CA GLY A 321 -14.15 1.70 -10.43
C GLY A 321 -14.93 0.38 -10.44
N TYR A 322 -14.70 -0.46 -11.46
CA TYR A 322 -15.27 -1.80 -11.56
C TYR A 322 -14.86 -2.71 -10.41
N ARG A 323 -13.55 -2.85 -10.12
CA ARG A 323 -13.01 -3.67 -9.00
C ARG A 323 -13.63 -3.28 -7.66
N LEU A 324 -13.70 -1.98 -7.36
CA LEU A 324 -14.31 -1.49 -6.13
C LEU A 324 -15.82 -1.75 -6.10
N ALA A 325 -16.53 -1.53 -7.21
CA ALA A 325 -17.97 -1.78 -7.27
C ALA A 325 -18.33 -3.26 -7.05
N LEU A 326 -17.49 -4.17 -7.55
CA LEU A 326 -17.67 -5.62 -7.40
C LEU A 326 -17.50 -6.14 -5.97
N LEU A 327 -16.82 -5.40 -5.10
CA LEU A 327 -16.47 -5.85 -3.76
C LEU A 327 -17.69 -5.82 -2.82
N PRO A 328 -18.25 -6.98 -2.39
CA PRO A 328 -19.51 -6.99 -1.63
C PRO A 328 -19.37 -6.47 -0.20
N HIS A 329 -20.40 -5.80 0.33
CA HIS A 329 -20.44 -5.31 1.72
C HIS A 329 -20.26 -6.45 2.72
N ALA A 330 -20.99 -7.56 2.51
CA ALA A 330 -20.94 -8.72 3.40
C ALA A 330 -19.54 -9.36 3.43
N THR A 331 -18.81 -9.34 2.33
CA THR A 331 -17.43 -9.83 2.26
C THR A 331 -16.49 -8.97 3.10
N ILE A 332 -16.56 -7.64 2.97
CA ILE A 332 -15.75 -6.71 3.78
C ILE A 332 -16.01 -6.96 5.27
N ALA A 333 -17.29 -7.01 5.67
CA ALA A 333 -17.67 -7.29 7.05
C ALA A 333 -17.14 -8.64 7.52
N ARG A 334 -17.23 -9.68 6.70
CA ARG A 334 -16.79 -11.03 7.08
C ARG A 334 -15.28 -11.13 7.28
N VAL A 335 -14.48 -10.51 6.42
CA VAL A 335 -13.02 -10.47 6.61
C VAL A 335 -12.66 -9.74 7.91
N ILE A 336 -13.32 -8.62 8.19
CA ILE A 336 -13.08 -7.88 9.44
C ILE A 336 -13.51 -8.71 10.66
N GLU A 337 -14.67 -9.36 10.63
CA GLU A 337 -15.11 -10.26 11.72
C GLU A 337 -14.12 -11.40 12.02
N CYS A 338 -13.45 -11.92 10.98
CA CYS A 338 -12.49 -13.02 11.10
C CYS A 338 -11.12 -12.56 11.61
N HIS A 339 -10.61 -11.42 11.15
CA HIS A 339 -9.20 -11.05 11.35
C HIS A 339 -9.00 -9.87 12.31
N TRP A 340 -10.02 -9.03 12.54
CA TRP A 340 -9.89 -7.81 13.34
C TRP A 340 -9.73 -8.11 14.83
N PRO A 341 -8.93 -7.31 15.57
CA PRO A 341 -8.75 -7.52 17.01
C PRO A 341 -10.07 -7.37 17.78
N LYS A 342 -10.30 -8.28 18.74
CA LYS A 342 -11.46 -8.25 19.65
C LYS A 342 -11.07 -7.54 20.95
N ALA A 343 -11.95 -6.67 21.47
CA ALA A 343 -11.81 -5.98 22.76
C ALA A 343 -10.51 -5.14 22.90
N THR A 344 -10.42 -4.05 22.14
CA THR A 344 -9.27 -3.12 22.16
C THR A 344 -9.75 -1.67 22.17
N ALA A 345 -8.82 -0.71 22.25
CA ALA A 345 -9.12 0.71 22.06
C ALA A 345 -9.41 1.08 20.57
N TRP A 346 -9.17 0.15 19.65
CA TRP A 346 -9.44 0.33 18.22
C TRP A 346 -10.95 0.21 17.93
N PRO A 347 -11.42 0.76 16.78
CA PRO A 347 -12.82 0.63 16.38
C PRO A 347 -13.31 -0.82 16.39
N THR A 348 -14.57 -1.02 16.76
CA THR A 348 -15.19 -2.35 16.74
C THR A 348 -15.23 -2.90 15.31
N PRO A 349 -15.22 -4.24 15.13
CA PRO A 349 -15.34 -4.86 13.80
C PRO A 349 -16.51 -4.32 12.97
N GLN A 350 -17.67 -4.10 13.61
CA GLN A 350 -18.85 -3.54 12.94
C GLN A 350 -18.63 -2.10 12.47
N ALA A 351 -18.11 -1.23 13.36
CA ALA A 351 -17.84 0.16 13.02
C ALA A 351 -16.80 0.27 11.89
N MET A 352 -15.79 -0.61 11.93
CA MET A 352 -14.76 -0.71 10.91
C MET A 352 -15.34 -1.15 9.57
N ALA A 353 -16.11 -2.24 9.54
CA ALA A 353 -16.77 -2.71 8.32
C ALA A 353 -17.65 -1.64 7.68
N GLN A 354 -18.44 -0.94 8.49
CA GLN A 354 -19.26 0.17 8.03
C GLN A 354 -18.40 1.28 7.41
N ARG A 355 -17.33 1.71 8.10
CA ARG A 355 -16.44 2.77 7.62
C ARG A 355 -15.78 2.42 6.28
N LEU A 356 -15.30 1.19 6.10
CA LEU A 356 -14.71 0.77 4.82
C LEU A 356 -15.73 0.66 3.69
N VAL A 357 -16.96 0.26 4.00
CA VAL A 357 -18.08 0.26 3.03
C VAL A 357 -18.42 1.68 2.58
N GLU A 358 -18.49 2.63 3.52
CA GLU A 358 -18.71 4.05 3.25
C GLU A 358 -17.61 4.60 2.33
N ARG A 359 -16.34 4.37 2.68
CA ARG A 359 -15.17 4.80 1.88
C ARG A 359 -15.17 4.21 0.48
N ARG A 360 -15.45 2.91 0.35
CA ARG A 360 -15.56 2.25 -0.97
C ARG A 360 -16.66 2.90 -1.80
N ASN A 361 -17.83 3.13 -1.22
CA ASN A 361 -18.96 3.74 -1.94
C ASN A 361 -18.66 5.18 -2.38
N ALA A 362 -18.01 5.97 -1.52
CA ALA A 362 -17.57 7.31 -1.85
C ALA A 362 -16.57 7.31 -3.02
N LEU A 363 -15.68 6.31 -3.10
CA LEU A 363 -14.77 6.16 -4.25
C LEU A 363 -15.50 5.70 -5.50
N VAL A 364 -16.36 4.67 -5.41
CA VAL A 364 -17.14 4.18 -6.55
C VAL A 364 -17.97 5.30 -7.18
N ALA A 365 -18.55 6.19 -6.37
CA ALA A 365 -19.32 7.35 -6.83
C ALA A 365 -18.50 8.38 -7.64
N ARG A 366 -17.17 8.30 -7.63
CA ARG A 366 -16.29 9.17 -8.45
C ARG A 366 -16.01 8.61 -9.83
N PHE A 367 -16.33 7.35 -10.08
CA PHE A 367 -16.18 6.73 -11.39
C PHE A 367 -17.52 6.77 -12.13
N ASP A 368 -17.50 7.12 -13.41
CA ASP A 368 -18.69 7.16 -14.25
C ASP A 368 -19.17 5.73 -14.55
N PRO A 369 -20.40 5.34 -14.14
CA PRO A 369 -20.95 4.03 -14.47
C PRO A 369 -20.99 3.74 -15.97
N ALA A 370 -21.19 4.75 -16.81
CA ALA A 370 -21.21 4.59 -18.27
C ALA A 370 -19.82 4.20 -18.79
N GLN A 371 -18.75 4.85 -18.31
CA GLN A 371 -17.37 4.50 -18.67
C GLN A 371 -16.99 3.08 -18.20
N ILE A 372 -17.45 2.68 -17.01
CA ILE A 372 -17.26 1.31 -16.53
C ILE A 372 -17.96 0.32 -17.47
N HIS A 373 -19.21 0.61 -17.85
CA HIS A 373 -19.97 -0.23 -18.77
C HIS A 373 -19.28 -0.35 -20.14
N GLU A 374 -18.89 0.77 -20.73
CA GLU A 374 -18.18 0.83 -22.01
C GLU A 374 -16.87 0.03 -21.97
N TRP A 375 -16.09 0.17 -20.91
CA TRP A 375 -14.87 -0.61 -20.70
C TRP A 375 -15.13 -2.11 -20.63
N ILE A 376 -16.18 -2.55 -19.93
CA ILE A 376 -16.58 -3.97 -19.88
C ILE A 376 -16.92 -4.49 -21.28
N GLN A 377 -17.65 -3.72 -22.09
CA GLN A 377 -18.03 -4.12 -23.45
C GLN A 377 -16.84 -4.12 -24.42
N ALA A 378 -15.90 -3.19 -24.24
CA ALA A 378 -14.71 -3.07 -25.08
C ALA A 378 -13.72 -4.23 -24.87
N ASP A 379 -13.55 -4.69 -23.62
CA ASP A 379 -12.69 -5.85 -23.30
C ASP A 379 -13.34 -6.80 -22.26
N PRO A 380 -14.31 -7.64 -22.69
CA PRO A 380 -14.96 -8.61 -21.82
C PRO A 380 -13.99 -9.64 -21.22
N ALA A 381 -12.88 -9.93 -21.92
CA ALA A 381 -11.87 -10.87 -21.47
C ALA A 381 -11.09 -10.30 -20.27
N ARG A 382 -10.72 -9.01 -20.30
CA ARG A 382 -10.11 -8.33 -19.15
C ARG A 382 -11.06 -8.22 -17.97
N ALA A 383 -12.33 -7.88 -18.20
CA ALA A 383 -13.34 -7.90 -17.15
C ALA A 383 -13.46 -9.30 -16.51
N ALA A 384 -13.44 -10.37 -17.31
CA ALA A 384 -13.45 -11.74 -16.80
C ALA A 384 -12.19 -12.09 -15.99
N ARG A 385 -11.00 -11.65 -16.41
CA ARG A 385 -9.75 -11.81 -15.63
C ARG A 385 -9.84 -11.12 -14.28
N VAL A 386 -10.38 -9.91 -14.22
CA VAL A 386 -10.59 -9.18 -12.96
C VAL A 386 -11.52 -9.97 -12.03
N ARG A 387 -12.66 -10.44 -12.53
CA ARG A 387 -13.59 -11.24 -11.72
C ARG A 387 -12.97 -12.54 -11.22
N HIS A 388 -12.18 -13.21 -12.05
CA HIS A 388 -11.50 -14.44 -11.64
C HIS A 388 -10.48 -14.17 -10.53
N ALA A 389 -9.65 -13.14 -10.68
CA ALA A 389 -8.68 -12.74 -9.64
C ALA A 389 -9.36 -12.40 -8.31
N MET A 390 -10.49 -11.67 -8.35
CA MET A 390 -11.27 -11.38 -7.15
C MET A 390 -11.92 -12.63 -6.54
N ALA A 391 -12.39 -13.57 -7.37
CA ALA A 391 -12.95 -14.85 -6.90
C ALA A 391 -11.89 -15.74 -6.24
N ASP A 392 -10.67 -15.75 -6.76
CA ASP A 392 -9.55 -16.48 -6.17
C ASP A 392 -9.13 -15.85 -4.84
N ALA A 393 -9.09 -14.52 -4.76
CA ALA A 393 -8.82 -13.79 -3.51
C ALA A 393 -9.91 -14.05 -2.44
N LEU A 394 -11.17 -14.18 -2.85
CA LEU A 394 -12.27 -14.59 -1.96
C LEU A 394 -12.03 -16.00 -1.40
N ALA A 395 -11.62 -16.96 -2.25
CA ALA A 395 -11.36 -18.33 -1.85
C ALA A 395 -10.10 -18.47 -0.98
N ALA A 396 -9.10 -17.61 -1.17
CA ALA A 396 -7.90 -17.58 -0.35
C ALA A 396 -8.13 -16.97 1.05
N THR A 397 -9.03 -15.99 1.14
CA THR A 397 -9.24 -15.21 2.38
C THR A 397 -10.37 -15.77 3.25
N LEU A 398 -11.39 -16.40 2.66
CA LEU A 398 -12.61 -16.80 3.35
C LEU A 398 -12.87 -18.30 3.28
N GLU A 399 -13.55 -18.80 4.31
CA GLU A 399 -14.09 -20.16 4.33
C GLU A 399 -14.97 -20.45 3.09
N PRO A 400 -15.00 -21.71 2.58
CA PRO A 400 -15.62 -22.03 1.29
C PRO A 400 -17.06 -21.52 1.11
N ALA A 401 -17.90 -21.61 2.14
CA ALA A 401 -19.28 -21.15 2.08
C ALA A 401 -19.38 -19.61 1.96
N ALA A 402 -18.53 -18.88 2.70
CA ALA A 402 -18.48 -17.41 2.64
C ALA A 402 -17.88 -16.93 1.31
N ALA A 403 -16.84 -17.61 0.82
CA ALA A 403 -16.26 -17.35 -0.50
C ALA A 403 -17.28 -17.55 -1.64
N ALA A 404 -18.05 -18.66 -1.61
CA ALA A 404 -19.09 -18.93 -2.59
C ALA A 404 -20.22 -17.88 -2.58
N HIS A 405 -20.63 -17.44 -1.40
CA HIS A 405 -21.61 -16.35 -1.26
C HIS A 405 -21.06 -15.03 -1.81
N GLY A 406 -19.82 -14.67 -1.48
CA GLY A 406 -19.12 -13.50 -2.00
C GLY A 406 -19.02 -13.51 -3.54
N ARG A 407 -18.66 -14.67 -4.12
CA ARG A 407 -18.62 -14.87 -5.57
C ARG A 407 -19.99 -14.65 -6.22
N THR A 408 -21.05 -15.20 -5.63
CA THR A 408 -22.42 -15.00 -6.12
C THR A 408 -22.82 -13.51 -6.09
N ALA A 409 -22.46 -12.79 -5.02
CA ALA A 409 -22.73 -11.35 -4.91
C ALA A 409 -21.95 -10.53 -5.96
N LEU A 410 -20.67 -10.86 -6.17
CA LEU A 410 -19.82 -10.25 -7.20
C LEU A 410 -20.43 -10.42 -8.60
N GLU A 411 -20.84 -11.64 -8.96
CA GLU A 411 -21.45 -11.90 -10.28
C GLU A 411 -22.77 -11.15 -10.49
N ARG A 412 -23.58 -10.99 -9.43
CA ARG A 412 -24.80 -10.15 -9.50
C ARG A 412 -24.48 -8.69 -9.81
N VAL A 413 -23.43 -8.13 -9.20
CA VAL A 413 -23.01 -6.74 -9.48
C VAL A 413 -22.47 -6.62 -10.90
N HIS A 414 -21.65 -7.57 -11.34
CA HIS A 414 -21.16 -7.59 -12.73
C HIS A 414 -22.31 -7.64 -13.73
N ALA A 415 -23.30 -8.50 -13.52
CA ALA A 415 -24.46 -8.61 -14.40
C ALA A 415 -25.26 -7.31 -14.50
N ARG A 416 -25.29 -6.50 -13.43
CA ARG A 416 -25.90 -5.16 -13.44
C ARG A 416 -25.03 -4.16 -14.20
N LEU A 417 -23.74 -4.07 -13.92
CA LEU A 417 -22.82 -3.14 -14.60
C LEU A 417 -22.68 -3.45 -16.11
N SER A 418 -22.92 -4.69 -16.51
CA SER A 418 -22.83 -5.12 -17.92
C SER A 418 -24.11 -4.87 -18.72
N ARG A 419 -25.19 -4.38 -18.09
CA ARG A 419 -26.41 -3.98 -18.78
C ARG A 419 -26.34 -2.48 -19.05
N ALA A 420 -26.76 -2.08 -20.24
CA ALA A 420 -27.03 -0.67 -20.53
C ALA A 420 -28.37 -0.36 -19.87
N ASP A 421 -28.33 0.24 -18.67
CA ASP A 421 -29.52 0.80 -18.02
C ASP A 421 -29.68 2.28 -18.43
#